data_AF-A0A2N3T825-F1
#
_entry.id   AF-A0A2N3T825-F1
#
_cell.length_a   1.000
_cell.length_b   1.000
_cell.length_c   1.000
_cell.angle_alpha   90.00
_cell.angle_beta   90.00
_cell.angle_gamma   90.00
#
_symmetry.space_group_name_H-M   'P 1'
#
loop_
_entity.id
_entity.type
_entity.pdbx_description
1 polymer ?
#
loop_
_entity_poly.entity_id
_entity_poly.type
_entity_poly.pdbx_seq_one_letter_code
_entity_poly.pdbx_strand_id
1 'polypeptide(L)'
;MSLKIKKYFKNCFLLLIPIFLWNIIFVDALPKSYSPEIFWKDIPKTLNYSENILRIIVLTIPAIMIFSLKTRVQKIGFVIYLIGIILYFLSWICMIAYPLSNWSQSMIGFVSPACTTIIWFVGIGLIGNKTFFRILNLSVIYILIALIFVGLHSLHAYIVYQRL
;
A
#
# COMPACT_ATOMS: atom_id res chain seq x y z
N MET A 1 21.51 -14.82 -21.92
CA MET A 1 20.53 -14.92 -20.81
C MET A 1 19.15 -15.22 -21.41
N SER A 2 18.63 -16.44 -21.23
CA SER A 2 17.52 -16.97 -22.04
C SER A 2 16.22 -16.16 -21.87
N LEU A 3 15.43 -16.06 -22.94
CA LEU A 3 14.13 -15.36 -23.02
C LEU A 3 13.16 -15.71 -21.88
N LYS A 4 13.30 -16.88 -21.24
CA LYS A 4 12.47 -17.31 -20.11
C LYS A 4 12.74 -16.50 -18.83
N ILE A 5 13.99 -16.12 -18.55
CA ILE A 5 14.36 -15.37 -17.33
C ILE A 5 13.78 -13.95 -17.36
N LYS A 6 13.80 -13.28 -18.53
CA LYS A 6 13.21 -11.94 -18.72
C LYS A 6 11.71 -11.87 -18.37
N LYS A 7 11.00 -13.00 -18.38
CA LYS A 7 9.56 -13.07 -18.11
C LYS A 7 9.25 -13.04 -16.60
N TYR A 8 10.14 -13.59 -15.76
CA TYR A 8 9.96 -13.63 -14.30
C TYR A 8 10.27 -12.30 -13.62
N PHE A 9 11.12 -11.46 -14.24
CA PHE A 9 11.37 -10.10 -13.78
C PHE A 9 10.22 -9.11 -14.09
N LYS A 10 9.24 -9.49 -14.93
CA LYS A 10 8.09 -8.62 -15.27
C LYS A 10 6.86 -9.00 -14.46
N ASN A 11 6.94 -8.81 -13.16
CA ASN A 11 5.82 -9.01 -12.24
C ASN A 11 5.36 -7.67 -11.63
N CYS A 12 4.19 -7.68 -11.00
CA CYS A 12 3.62 -6.49 -10.39
C CYS A 12 4.37 -6.03 -9.12
N PHE A 13 5.27 -6.82 -8.56
CA PHE A 13 6.12 -6.39 -7.44
C PHE A 13 7.00 -5.20 -7.81
N LEU A 14 7.34 -5.03 -9.10
CA LEU A 14 8.02 -3.83 -9.59
C LEU A 14 7.28 -2.53 -9.26
N LEU A 15 5.95 -2.59 -9.14
CA LEU A 15 5.10 -1.45 -8.79
C LEU A 15 5.19 -1.10 -7.30
N LEU A 16 5.79 -1.95 -6.46
CA LEU A 16 6.04 -1.64 -5.06
C LEU A 16 7.37 -0.91 -4.85
N ILE A 17 8.30 -0.97 -5.81
CA ILE A 17 9.62 -0.32 -5.73
C ILE A 17 9.50 1.18 -5.40
N PRO A 18 8.73 2.01 -6.12
CA PRO A 18 8.64 3.43 -5.78
C PRO A 18 8.04 3.66 -4.38
N ILE A 19 7.11 2.81 -3.94
CA ILE A 19 6.54 2.89 -2.59
C ILE A 19 7.60 2.58 -1.53
N PHE A 20 8.38 1.52 -1.71
CA PHE A 20 9.43 1.16 -0.75
C PHE A 20 10.55 2.18 -0.69
N LEU A 21 10.99 2.69 -1.84
CA LEU A 21 11.98 3.76 -1.89
C LEU A 21 11.48 5.00 -1.14
N TRP A 22 10.24 5.41 -1.40
CA TRP A 22 9.62 6.53 -0.70
C TRP A 22 9.60 6.33 0.82
N ASN A 23 9.13 5.15 1.27
CA ASN A 23 9.04 4.83 2.67
C ASN A 23 10.41 4.81 3.35
N ILE A 24 11.42 4.21 2.72
CA ILE A 24 12.78 4.16 3.28
C ILE A 24 13.38 5.56 3.38
N ILE A 25 13.19 6.41 2.37
CA ILE A 25 13.78 7.76 2.33
C ILE A 25 13.13 8.70 3.35
N PHE A 26 11.80 8.62 3.52
CA PHE A 26 11.05 9.63 4.25
C PHE A 26 10.50 9.18 5.60
N VAL A 27 10.65 7.92 6.00
CA VAL A 27 10.07 7.42 7.28
C VAL A 27 10.57 8.20 8.49
N ASP A 28 11.86 8.53 8.52
CA ASP A 28 12.48 9.27 9.63
C ASP A 28 12.07 10.76 9.65
N ALA A 29 11.49 11.27 8.56
CA ALA A 29 10.99 12.64 8.46
C ALA A 29 9.53 12.79 8.90
N LEU A 30 8.82 11.67 9.12
CA LEU A 30 7.43 11.72 9.60
C LEU A 30 7.36 12.23 11.05
N PRO A 31 6.20 12.76 11.47
CA PRO A 31 5.96 13.13 12.86
C PRO A 31 6.23 11.96 13.82
N LYS A 32 6.69 12.26 15.05
CA LYS A 32 7.02 11.26 16.07
C LYS A 32 5.89 10.26 16.34
N SER A 33 4.63 10.63 16.13
CA SER A 33 3.48 9.74 16.24
C SER A 33 3.53 8.52 15.29
N TYR A 34 4.31 8.57 14.22
CA TYR A 34 4.59 7.42 13.32
C TYR A 34 5.85 6.64 13.71
N SER A 35 6.59 7.05 14.73
CA SER A 35 7.74 6.28 15.23
C SER A 35 7.28 4.91 15.73
N PRO A 36 8.07 3.84 15.54
CA PRO A 36 7.68 2.50 15.98
C PRO A 36 7.29 2.43 17.47
N GLU A 37 7.96 3.22 18.32
CA GLU A 37 7.74 3.26 19.77
C GLU A 37 6.36 3.81 20.15
N ILE A 38 5.85 4.77 19.37
CA ILE A 38 4.54 5.40 19.63
C ILE A 38 3.44 4.71 18.83
N PHE A 39 3.70 4.44 17.55
CA PHE A 39 2.70 3.90 16.62
C PHE A 39 2.21 2.52 17.09
N TRP A 40 3.10 1.64 17.55
CA TRP A 40 2.74 0.30 18.01
C TRP A 40 2.39 0.21 19.50
N LYS A 41 2.51 1.31 20.24
CA LYS A 41 2.21 1.33 21.68
C LYS A 41 0.74 1.00 21.90
N ASP A 42 0.44 0.13 22.86
CA ASP A 42 -0.91 -0.22 23.35
C ASP A 42 -1.92 -0.58 22.24
N ILE A 43 -1.45 -1.12 21.10
CA ILE A 43 -2.32 -1.61 20.03
C ILE A 43 -2.83 -3.01 20.39
N PRO A 44 -4.14 -3.29 20.24
CA PRO A 44 -4.68 -4.62 20.48
C PRO A 44 -3.91 -5.70 19.70
N LYS A 45 -3.48 -6.76 20.39
CA LYS A 45 -2.66 -7.83 19.80
C LYS A 45 -3.30 -8.44 18.56
N THR A 46 -4.62 -8.61 18.56
CA THR A 46 -5.39 -9.12 17.43
C THR A 46 -5.22 -8.23 16.20
N LEU A 47 -5.38 -6.92 16.35
CA LEU A 47 -5.18 -5.95 15.28
C LEU A 47 -3.74 -5.97 14.76
N ASN A 48 -2.76 -5.98 15.67
CA ASN A 48 -1.35 -6.03 15.32
C ASN A 48 -1.00 -7.27 14.46
N TYR A 49 -1.36 -8.46 14.92
CA TYR A 49 -1.06 -9.69 14.18
C TYR A 49 -1.80 -9.74 12.84
N SER A 50 -3.09 -9.42 12.83
CA SER A 50 -3.89 -9.44 11.60
C SER A 50 -3.35 -8.46 10.55
N GLU A 51 -3.01 -7.24 10.95
CA GLU A 51 -2.44 -6.24 10.05
C GLU A 51 -1.10 -6.70 9.47
N ASN A 52 -0.17 -7.18 10.31
CA ASN A 52 1.16 -7.58 9.85
C ASN A 52 1.13 -8.81 8.94
N ILE A 53 0.28 -9.80 9.25
CA ILE A 53 0.08 -10.98 8.39
C ILE A 53 -0.46 -10.53 7.02
N LEU A 54 -1.51 -9.71 7.01
CA LEU A 54 -2.10 -9.22 5.76
C LEU A 54 -1.13 -8.32 4.98
N ARG A 55 -0.32 -7.51 5.68
CA ARG A 55 0.74 -6.69 5.08
C ARG A 55 1.71 -7.56 4.29
N ILE A 56 2.20 -8.63 4.90
CA ILE A 56 3.11 -9.58 4.23
C ILE A 56 2.41 -10.18 3.01
N ILE A 57 1.17 -10.65 3.15
CA ILE A 57 0.43 -11.28 2.06
C ILE A 57 0.23 -10.31 0.89
N VAL A 58 -0.28 -9.11 1.16
CA VAL A 58 -0.57 -8.08 0.14
C VAL A 58 0.71 -7.59 -0.55
N LEU A 59 1.83 -7.45 0.16
CA LEU A 59 3.08 -7.00 -0.47
C LEU A 59 3.80 -8.11 -1.24
N THR A 60 3.51 -9.39 -0.97
CA THR A 60 4.18 -10.53 -1.62
C THR A 60 3.41 -11.10 -2.81
N ILE A 61 2.08 -11.12 -2.80
CA ILE A 61 1.26 -11.61 -3.92
C ILE A 61 1.64 -10.95 -5.27
N PRO A 62 1.94 -9.63 -5.35
CA PRO A 62 2.34 -9.00 -6.61
C PRO A 62 3.57 -9.63 -7.28
N ALA A 63 4.41 -10.36 -6.54
CA ALA A 63 5.57 -11.07 -7.09
C ALA A 63 5.19 -12.22 -8.03
N ILE A 64 3.99 -12.81 -7.86
CA ILE A 64 3.48 -13.88 -8.72
C ILE A 64 2.45 -13.39 -9.76
N MET A 65 2.04 -12.11 -9.68
CA MET A 65 1.17 -11.45 -10.65
C MET A 65 1.99 -10.90 -11.81
N ILE A 66 1.58 -11.20 -13.04
CA ILE A 66 2.29 -10.78 -14.26
C ILE A 66 1.96 -9.33 -14.56
N PHE A 67 3.00 -8.51 -14.71
CA PHE A 67 2.83 -7.14 -15.19
C PHE A 67 2.53 -7.12 -16.68
N SER A 68 1.41 -6.53 -17.07
CA SER A 68 0.99 -6.40 -18.46
C SER A 68 0.04 -5.20 -18.62
N LEU A 69 0.14 -4.50 -19.74
CA LEU A 69 -0.72 -3.36 -20.11
C LEU A 69 -1.45 -3.61 -21.45
N LYS A 70 -1.76 -4.87 -21.73
CA LYS A 70 -2.35 -5.30 -23.01
C LYS A 70 -3.85 -5.02 -23.10
N THR A 71 -4.58 -5.16 -21.99
CA THR A 71 -6.05 -4.97 -21.97
C THR A 71 -6.45 -3.58 -21.49
N ARG A 72 -7.68 -3.16 -21.80
CA ARG A 72 -8.25 -1.89 -21.32
C ARG A 72 -8.26 -1.81 -19.79
N VAL A 73 -8.66 -2.90 -19.12
CA VAL A 73 -8.68 -3.00 -17.65
C VAL A 73 -7.29 -2.78 -17.05
N GLN A 74 -6.24 -3.34 -17.65
CA GLN A 74 -4.87 -3.17 -17.18
C GLN A 74 -4.38 -1.72 -17.32
N LYS A 75 -4.73 -1.05 -18.43
CA LYS A 75 -4.39 0.36 -18.64
C LYS A 75 -5.11 1.25 -17.63
N ILE A 76 -6.39 1.00 -17.35
CA ILE A 76 -7.14 1.69 -16.29
C ILE A 76 -6.49 1.43 -14.93
N GLY A 77 -6.13 0.18 -14.63
CA GLY A 77 -5.42 -0.18 -13.41
C GLY A 77 -4.10 0.58 -13.23
N PHE A 78 -3.36 0.78 -14.33
CA PHE A 78 -2.13 1.58 -14.32
C PHE A 78 -2.39 3.05 -14.02
N VAL A 79 -3.42 3.66 -14.60
CA VAL A 79 -3.81 5.03 -14.28
C VAL A 79 -4.24 5.16 -12.82
N ILE A 80 -5.07 4.23 -12.32
CA ILE A 80 -5.49 4.18 -10.91
C ILE A 80 -4.28 4.05 -9.99
N TYR A 81 -3.33 3.18 -10.33
CA TYR A 81 -2.08 3.03 -9.61
C TYR A 81 -1.29 4.35 -9.53
N LEU A 82 -1.10 5.05 -10.65
CA LEU A 82 -0.37 6.33 -10.67
C LEU A 82 -1.06 7.39 -9.81
N ILE A 83 -2.39 7.51 -9.92
CA ILE A 83 -3.18 8.41 -9.06
C ILE A 83 -2.99 8.05 -7.59
N GLY A 84 -3.08 6.75 -7.25
CA GLY A 84 -2.91 6.28 -5.88
C GLY A 84 -1.53 6.59 -5.30
N ILE A 85 -0.46 6.43 -6.09
CA ILE A 85 0.89 6.81 -5.67
C ILE A 85 0.99 8.31 -5.39
N ILE A 86 0.47 9.14 -6.30
CA ILE A 86 0.52 10.60 -6.14
C ILE A 86 -0.20 11.01 -4.85
N LEU A 87 -1.41 10.49 -4.63
CA LEU A 87 -2.18 10.77 -3.42
C LEU A 87 -1.47 10.28 -2.15
N TYR A 88 -0.88 9.09 -2.19
CA TYR A 88 -0.10 8.55 -1.09
C TYR A 88 1.10 9.44 -0.75
N PHE A 89 1.90 9.83 -1.75
CA PHE A 89 3.06 10.70 -1.53
C PHE A 89 2.66 12.09 -1.05
N LEU A 90 1.60 12.68 -1.61
CA LEU A 90 1.09 13.96 -1.13
C LEU A 90 0.63 13.88 0.32
N SER A 91 -0.01 12.78 0.73
CA SER A 91 -0.41 12.60 2.13
C SER A 91 0.79 12.57 3.08
N TRP A 92 1.91 11.95 2.68
CA TRP A 92 3.17 12.00 3.43
C TRP A 92 3.77 13.39 3.46
N ILE A 93 3.84 14.07 2.32
CA ILE A 93 4.39 15.43 2.24
C ILE A 93 3.63 16.39 3.15
N CYS A 94 2.30 16.30 3.21
CA CYS A 94 1.51 17.12 4.13
C CYS A 94 1.90 16.88 5.61
N MET A 95 2.10 15.61 6.00
CA MET A 95 2.52 15.27 7.37
C MET A 95 3.94 15.72 7.68
N ILE A 96 4.86 15.67 6.70
CA ILE A 96 6.27 16.04 6.87
C ILE A 96 6.46 17.55 6.85
N ALA A 97 5.95 18.23 5.83
CA ALA A 97 6.19 19.65 5.61
C ALA A 97 5.28 20.56 6.45
N TYR A 98 4.06 20.10 6.78
CA TYR A 98 3.06 20.89 7.50
C TYR A 98 2.42 20.13 8.67
N PRO A 99 3.22 19.61 9.64
CA PRO A 99 2.72 18.76 10.73
C PRO A 99 1.73 19.46 11.66
N LEU A 100 1.81 20.79 11.78
CA LEU A 100 0.93 21.60 12.63
C LEU A 100 -0.27 22.19 11.89
N SER A 101 -0.48 21.83 10.61
CA SER A 101 -1.64 22.30 9.86
C SER A 101 -2.93 21.66 10.34
N ASN A 102 -4.06 22.36 10.16
CA ASN A 102 -5.40 21.82 10.44
C ASN A 102 -5.66 20.49 9.71
N TRP A 103 -5.06 20.29 8.53
CA TRP A 103 -5.12 19.03 7.81
C TRP A 103 -4.40 17.93 8.59
N SER A 104 -3.10 18.09 8.85
CA SER A 104 -2.24 17.07 9.47
C SER A 104 -2.63 16.75 10.92
N GLN A 105 -3.20 17.72 11.65
CA GLN A 105 -3.75 17.53 12.99
C GLN A 105 -5.17 16.97 12.99
N SER A 106 -5.85 16.89 11.84
CA SER A 106 -7.16 16.25 11.75
C SER A 106 -7.03 14.74 11.63
N MET A 107 -8.08 14.03 12.06
CA MET A 107 -8.21 12.59 11.88
C MET A 107 -8.00 12.16 10.43
N ILE A 108 -8.58 12.91 9.48
CA ILE A 108 -8.51 12.57 8.05
C ILE A 108 -7.07 12.71 7.55
N GLY A 109 -6.39 13.81 7.86
CA GLY A 109 -5.00 14.01 7.45
C GLY A 109 -4.06 12.98 8.06
N PHE A 110 -4.19 12.69 9.35
CA PHE A 110 -3.36 11.70 10.03
C PHE A 110 -3.55 10.27 9.47
N VAL A 111 -4.78 9.86 9.16
CA VAL A 111 -5.06 8.51 8.64
C VAL A 111 -4.80 8.41 7.12
N SER A 112 -4.68 9.54 6.41
CA SER A 112 -4.53 9.59 4.95
C SER A 112 -3.37 8.74 4.40
N PRO A 113 -2.16 8.75 4.98
CA PRO A 113 -1.08 7.84 4.57
C PRO A 113 -1.48 6.36 4.58
N ALA A 114 -2.31 5.93 5.52
CA ALA A 114 -2.77 4.55 5.60
C ALA A 114 -3.87 4.27 4.58
N CYS A 115 -4.92 5.10 4.52
CA CYS A 115 -6.10 4.80 3.71
C CYS A 115 -5.87 4.97 2.20
N THR A 116 -5.03 5.92 1.79
CA THR A 116 -4.72 6.15 0.35
C THR A 116 -4.04 4.95 -0.31
N THR A 117 -3.48 4.03 0.48
CA THR A 117 -2.84 2.82 -0.05
C THR A 117 -3.79 1.92 -0.83
N ILE A 118 -5.09 1.95 -0.54
CA ILE A 118 -6.06 1.14 -1.27
C ILE A 118 -6.08 1.45 -2.75
N ILE A 119 -5.87 2.71 -3.13
CA ILE A 119 -5.98 3.15 -4.51
C ILE A 119 -4.90 2.49 -5.35
N TRP A 120 -3.64 2.53 -4.89
CA TRP A 120 -2.56 1.91 -5.64
C TRP A 120 -2.56 0.37 -5.52
N PHE A 121 -3.07 -0.21 -4.42
CA PHE A 121 -3.32 -1.65 -4.35
C PHE A 121 -4.38 -2.10 -5.37
N VAL A 122 -5.51 -1.42 -5.48
CA VAL A 122 -6.54 -1.72 -6.50
C VAL A 122 -5.94 -1.61 -7.89
N GLY A 123 -5.14 -0.58 -8.15
CA GLY A 123 -4.40 -0.42 -9.40
C GLY A 123 -3.53 -1.64 -9.73
N ILE A 124 -2.72 -2.11 -8.77
CA ILE A 124 -1.90 -3.34 -8.91
C ILE A 124 -2.79 -4.55 -9.20
N GLY A 125 -3.91 -4.69 -8.49
CA GLY A 125 -4.89 -5.76 -8.67
C GLY A 125 -5.40 -5.86 -10.10
N LEU A 126 -5.78 -4.72 -10.68
CA LEU A 126 -6.30 -4.63 -12.04
C LEU A 126 -5.24 -4.87 -13.12
N ILE A 127 -3.98 -4.49 -12.86
CA ILE A 127 -2.85 -4.75 -13.77
C ILE A 127 -2.54 -6.25 -13.80
N GLY A 128 -2.44 -6.89 -12.64
CA GLY A 128 -2.02 -8.28 -12.49
C GLY A 128 -3.14 -9.31 -12.66
N ASN A 129 -3.93 -9.22 -13.73
CA ASN A 129 -5.03 -10.15 -14.01
C ASN A 129 -4.59 -11.55 -14.49
N LYS A 130 -3.28 -11.77 -14.67
CA LYS A 130 -2.65 -13.04 -15.00
C LYS A 130 -1.53 -13.33 -14.02
N THR A 131 -1.25 -14.60 -13.79
CA THR A 131 -0.30 -15.08 -12.79
C THR A 131 0.67 -16.08 -13.40
N PHE A 132 1.85 -16.26 -12.82
CA PHE A 132 2.80 -17.27 -13.29
C PHE A 132 2.27 -18.71 -13.11
N PHE A 133 1.49 -18.93 -12.06
CA PHE A 133 0.75 -20.17 -11.80
C PHE A 133 -0.71 -20.02 -12.22
N ARG A 134 -1.43 -21.09 -12.54
CA ARG A 134 -2.86 -21.01 -12.89
C ARG A 134 -3.73 -20.87 -11.63
N ILE A 135 -3.78 -19.67 -11.05
CA ILE A 135 -4.67 -19.35 -9.93
C ILE A 135 -5.83 -18.53 -10.47
N LEU A 136 -7.02 -19.12 -10.48
CA LEU A 136 -8.23 -18.45 -10.95
C LEU A 136 -8.58 -17.29 -10.01
N ASN A 137 -8.99 -16.15 -10.58
CA ASN A 137 -9.47 -14.99 -9.85
C ASN A 137 -8.48 -14.37 -8.82
N LEU A 138 -7.17 -14.63 -8.92
CA LEU A 138 -6.20 -14.09 -7.96
C LEU A 138 -6.26 -12.56 -7.85
N SER A 139 -6.50 -11.85 -8.97
CA SER A 139 -6.67 -10.39 -8.98
C SER A 139 -7.80 -9.92 -8.06
N VAL A 140 -8.95 -10.61 -8.08
CA VAL A 140 -10.10 -10.29 -7.22
C VAL A 140 -9.79 -10.63 -5.77
N ILE A 141 -9.22 -11.82 -5.53
CA ILE A 141 -8.79 -12.26 -4.19
C ILE A 141 -7.81 -11.24 -3.60
N TYR A 142 -6.82 -10.82 -4.38
CA TYR A 142 -5.84 -9.82 -3.98
C TYR A 142 -6.49 -8.48 -3.61
N ILE A 143 -7.44 -7.98 -4.40
CA ILE A 143 -8.16 -6.73 -4.08
C ILE A 143 -8.94 -6.87 -2.77
N LEU A 144 -9.61 -8.01 -2.53
CA LEU A 144 -10.34 -8.25 -1.30
C LEU A 144 -9.41 -8.30 -0.08
N ILE A 145 -8.27 -8.99 -0.18
CA ILE A 145 -7.27 -9.04 0.88
C ILE A 145 -6.70 -7.63 1.13
N ALA A 146 -6.42 -6.87 0.07
CA ALA A 146 -5.95 -5.49 0.18
C ALA A 146 -6.99 -4.58 0.86
N LEU A 147 -8.29 -4.72 0.55
CA LEU A 147 -9.35 -3.99 1.22
C LEU A 147 -9.37 -4.25 2.74
N ILE A 148 -9.27 -5.53 3.14
CA ILE A 148 -9.23 -5.90 4.56
C ILE A 148 -7.95 -5.34 5.21
N PHE A 149 -6.80 -5.50 4.56
CA PHE A 149 -5.53 -4.95 5.04
C PHE A 149 -5.61 -3.45 5.29
N VAL A 150 -6.06 -2.68 4.29
CA VAL A 150 -6.13 -1.22 4.40
C VAL A 150 -7.15 -0.79 5.45
N GLY A 151 -8.26 -1.52 5.59
CA GLY A 151 -9.22 -1.30 6.67
C GLY A 151 -8.59 -1.43 8.05
N LEU A 152 -7.87 -2.52 8.31
CA LEU A 152 -7.16 -2.73 9.58
C LEU A 152 -6.02 -1.73 9.78
N HIS A 153 -5.23 -1.45 8.75
CA HIS A 153 -4.13 -0.49 8.80
C HIS A 153 -4.62 0.95 9.08
N SER A 154 -5.76 1.33 8.50
CA SER A 154 -6.41 2.62 8.76
C SER A 154 -7.02 2.67 10.16
N LEU A 155 -7.61 1.56 10.65
CA LEU A 155 -8.10 1.44 12.01
C LEU A 155 -6.97 1.58 13.04
N HIS A 156 -5.82 0.97 12.78
CA HIS A 156 -4.62 1.13 13.60
C HIS A 156 -4.19 2.60 13.65
N ALA A 157 -4.02 3.26 12.49
CA ALA A 157 -3.68 4.67 12.45
C ALA A 157 -4.72 5.54 13.19
N TYR A 158 -6.01 5.22 13.09
CA TYR A 158 -7.06 5.91 13.84
C TYR A 158 -6.92 5.73 15.36
N ILE A 159 -6.63 4.52 15.85
CA ILE A 159 -6.41 4.27 17.29
C ILE A 159 -5.18 5.06 17.78
N VAL A 160 -4.13 5.17 16.98
CA VAL A 160 -2.98 6.03 17.30
C VAL A 160 -3.42 7.48 17.41
N TYR A 161 -4.16 7.99 16.42
CA TYR A 161 -4.67 9.37 16.42
C TYR A 161 -5.50 9.72 17.66
N GLN A 162 -6.38 8.83 18.12
CA GLN A 162 -7.22 9.06 19.31
C GLN A 162 -6.43 9.24 20.62
N ARG A 163 -5.12 8.98 20.61
CA ARG A 163 -4.23 9.04 21.78
C ARG A 163 -3.17 10.14 21.66
N LEU A 164 -3.17 10.90 20.56
CA LEU A 164 -2.32 12.07 20.35
C LEU A 164 -2.93 13.30 21.02
#